data_AF-A0A3B0T748-F1
#
_entry.id   AF-A0A3B0T748-F1
#
_cell.length_a   1.000
_cell.length_b   1.000
_cell.length_c   1.000
_cell.angle_alpha   90.00
_cell.angle_beta   90.00
_cell.angle_gamma   90.00
#
_symmetry.space_group_name_H-M   'P 1'
#
loop_
_entity.id
_entity.type
_entity.pdbx_description
1 polymer ?
#
loop_
_entity_poly.entity_id
_entity_poly.type
_entity_poly.pdbx_seq_one_letter_code
_entity_poly.pdbx_strand_id
1 'polypeptide(L)'
;MSTVANLPDSMEPLHYLLANAPAQIDATESLADLDALEAELIGKGSPIAQARRGLGAINDPEERRDTGRAINDIASRLTDLLTLRRSELATADESASLAADRVDVTLPGRR
;
A
#
# COMPACT_ATOMS: atom_id res chain seq x y z
N MET A 1 3.60 -35.29 -16.40
CA MET A 1 3.43 -33.88 -16.77
C MET A 1 3.06 -33.11 -15.51
N SER A 2 4.08 -32.65 -14.78
CA SER A 2 3.91 -31.91 -13.52
C SER A 2 3.72 -30.44 -13.84
N THR A 3 2.50 -29.93 -13.70
CA THR A 3 2.27 -28.49 -13.61
C THR A 3 2.16 -28.17 -12.12
N VAL A 4 3.32 -28.00 -11.48
CA VAL A 4 3.39 -27.41 -10.15
C VAL A 4 2.97 -25.96 -10.33
N ALA A 5 1.72 -25.66 -9.98
CA ALA A 5 1.32 -24.30 -9.65
C ALA A 5 2.15 -23.92 -8.41
N ASN A 6 3.26 -23.24 -8.66
CA ASN A 6 4.17 -22.77 -7.63
C ASN A 6 3.45 -21.61 -6.91
N LEU A 7 2.70 -21.94 -5.87
CA LEU A 7 2.09 -21.00 -4.93
C LEU A 7 3.08 -20.10 -4.12
N PRO A 8 4.42 -20.30 -4.05
CA PRO A 8 5.30 -19.36 -3.36
C PRO A 8 5.50 -18.01 -4.07
N ASP A 9 5.34 -17.95 -5.40
CA ASP A 9 5.71 -16.76 -6.19
C ASP A 9 4.73 -15.57 -6.07
N SER A 10 3.52 -15.78 -5.52
CA SER A 10 2.50 -14.71 -5.43
C SER A 10 2.64 -13.82 -4.19
N MET A 11 3.34 -14.27 -3.14
CA MET A 11 3.54 -13.53 -1.90
C MET A 11 4.91 -12.83 -1.83
N GLU A 12 5.90 -13.34 -2.56
CA GLU A 12 7.24 -12.75 -2.63
C GLU A 12 7.24 -11.30 -3.15
N PRO A 13 6.45 -10.94 -4.18
CA PRO A 13 6.27 -9.55 -4.61
C PRO A 13 5.69 -8.67 -3.50
N LEU A 14 4.77 -9.19 -2.68
CA LEU A 14 4.13 -8.41 -1.61
C LEU A 14 5.08 -8.13 -0.44
N HIS A 15 5.91 -9.12 -0.07
CA HIS A 15 6.95 -8.93 0.93
C HIS A 15 8.01 -7.93 0.46
N TYR A 16 8.39 -8.02 -0.82
CA TYR A 16 9.29 -7.05 -1.43
C TYR A 16 8.70 -5.63 -1.39
N LEU A 17 7.40 -5.48 -1.71
CA LEU A 17 6.72 -4.20 -1.60
C LEU A 17 6.72 -3.68 -0.16
N LEU A 18 6.40 -4.50 0.84
CA LEU A 18 6.44 -4.08 2.24
C LEU A 18 7.83 -3.61 2.71
N ALA A 19 8.89 -4.25 2.22
CA ALA A 19 10.26 -3.90 2.59
C ALA A 19 10.74 -2.61 1.92
N ASN A 20 10.34 -2.35 0.67
CA ASN A 20 10.86 -1.25 -0.14
C ASN A 20 9.93 -0.03 -0.18
N ALA A 21 8.62 -0.22 -0.08
CA ALA A 21 7.65 0.86 -0.15
C ALA A 21 7.91 1.96 0.90
N PRO A 22 8.26 1.69 2.17
CA PRO A 22 8.55 2.76 3.12
C PRO A 22 9.67 3.68 2.65
N ALA A 23 10.75 3.12 2.10
CA ALA A 23 11.88 3.90 1.59
C ALA A 23 11.53 4.67 0.30
N GLN A 24 10.73 4.05 -0.59
CA GLN A 24 10.26 4.72 -1.80
C GLN A 24 9.30 5.86 -1.49
N ILE A 25 8.39 5.65 -0.53
CA ILE A 25 7.42 6.66 -0.06
C ILE A 25 8.19 7.84 0.57
N ASP A 26 9.16 7.56 1.44
CA ASP A 26 9.97 8.61 2.07
C ASP A 26 10.82 9.40 1.05
N ALA A 27 11.28 8.74 -0.02
CA ALA A 27 12.01 9.39 -1.11
C ALA A 27 11.13 10.28 -2.02
N THR A 28 9.80 10.24 -1.91
CA THR A 28 8.93 11.13 -2.68
C THR A 28 8.97 12.55 -2.12
N GLU A 29 9.17 13.54 -3.00
CA GLU A 29 9.25 14.97 -2.63
C GLU A 29 7.99 15.77 -3.03
N SER A 30 7.08 15.16 -3.81
CA SER A 30 5.86 15.82 -4.27
C SER A 30 4.64 14.90 -4.17
N LEU A 31 3.46 15.51 -4.04
CA LEU A 31 2.19 14.79 -4.06
C LEU A 31 1.99 14.02 -5.38
N ALA A 32 2.51 14.52 -6.50
CA ALA A 32 2.42 13.87 -7.80
C ALA A 32 3.27 12.59 -7.85
N ASP A 33 4.49 12.61 -7.28
CA ASP A 33 5.34 11.42 -7.20
C ASP A 33 4.73 10.38 -6.26
N LEU A 34 4.13 10.84 -5.16
CA LEU A 34 3.41 9.97 -4.23
C LEU A 34 2.18 9.31 -4.89
N ASP A 35 1.40 10.06 -5.68
CA ASP A 35 0.26 9.54 -6.45
C ASP A 35 0.70 8.48 -7.48
N ALA A 36 1.82 8.72 -8.17
CA ALA A 36 2.38 7.77 -9.12
C ALA A 36 2.81 6.48 -8.41
N LEU A 37 3.52 6.61 -7.28
CA LEU A 37 3.96 5.48 -6.47
C LEU A 37 2.76 4.71 -5.90
N GLU A 38 1.72 5.40 -5.42
CA GLU A 38 0.47 4.77 -4.97
C GLU A 38 -0.17 3.90 -6.07
N ALA A 39 -0.21 4.41 -7.31
CA ALA A 39 -0.75 3.65 -8.44
C ALA A 39 0.07 2.39 -8.75
N GLU A 40 1.39 2.42 -8.56
CA GLU A 40 2.29 1.25 -8.73
C GLU A 40 2.12 0.23 -7.60
N LEU A 41 2.00 0.71 -6.35
CA LEU A 41 1.97 -0.13 -5.15
C LEU A 41 0.60 -0.78 -4.89
N ILE A 42 -0.50 -0.03 -5.06
CA ILE A 42 -1.86 -0.48 -4.72
C ILE A 42 -2.86 -0.35 -5.88
N GLY A 43 -2.46 0.26 -7.00
CA GLY A 43 -3.35 0.47 -8.14
C GLY A 43 -3.76 -0.80 -8.87
N LYS A 44 -4.51 -0.65 -9.97
CA LYS A 44 -5.17 -1.75 -10.69
C LYS A 44 -4.21 -2.77 -11.32
N GLY A 45 -2.95 -2.37 -11.56
CA GLY A 45 -1.87 -3.21 -12.09
C GLY A 45 -0.91 -3.74 -11.01
N SER A 46 -1.06 -3.29 -9.76
CA SER A 46 -0.13 -3.60 -8.68
C SER A 46 -0.07 -5.10 -8.35
N PRO A 47 1.03 -5.56 -7.76
CA PRO A 47 1.12 -6.90 -7.18
C PRO A 47 -0.03 -7.22 -6.21
N ILE A 48 -0.54 -6.23 -5.48
CA ILE A 48 -1.70 -6.40 -4.59
C ILE A 48 -2.99 -6.70 -5.38
N ALA A 49 -3.24 -5.96 -6.46
CA ALA A 49 -4.39 -6.23 -7.32
C ALA A 49 -4.30 -7.61 -7.98
N GLN A 50 -3.09 -8.04 -8.36
CA GLN A 50 -2.84 -9.38 -8.90
C GLN A 50 -3.07 -10.47 -7.85
N ALA A 51 -2.55 -10.30 -6.63
CA ALA A 51 -2.76 -11.22 -5.52
C ALA A 51 -4.25 -11.35 -5.15
N ARG A 52 -5.00 -10.24 -5.14
CA ARG A 52 -6.46 -10.26 -4.93
C ARG A 52 -7.21 -11.05 -6.00
N ARG A 53 -6.80 -10.99 -7.27
CA ARG A 53 -7.38 -11.82 -8.34
C ARG A 53 -7.04 -13.29 -8.15
N GLY A 54 -5.82 -13.58 -7.71
CA GLY A 54 -5.34 -14.94 -7.40
C GLY A 54 -6.16 -15.66 -6.32
N LEU A 55 -6.73 -14.93 -5.36
CA LEU A 55 -7.62 -15.50 -4.34
C LEU A 55 -8.81 -16.26 -4.92
N GLY A 56 -9.30 -15.86 -6.10
CA GLY A 56 -10.42 -16.53 -6.77
C GLY A 56 -10.08 -17.94 -7.26
N ALA A 57 -8.79 -18.27 -7.41
CA ALA A 57 -8.33 -19.60 -7.81
C ALA A 57 -8.15 -20.57 -6.61
N ILE A 58 -8.26 -20.07 -5.37
CA ILE A 58 -8.12 -20.89 -4.16
C ILE A 58 -9.45 -21.57 -3.87
N ASN A 59 -9.46 -22.91 -3.98
CA ASN A 59 -10.65 -23.73 -3.73
C ASN A 59 -10.87 -24.01 -2.24
N ASP A 60 -9.82 -23.94 -1.42
CA ASP A 60 -9.91 -24.09 0.03
C ASP A 60 -10.46 -22.80 0.68
N PRO A 61 -11.62 -22.84 1.36
CA PRO A 61 -12.19 -21.68 2.03
C PRO A 61 -11.35 -21.11 3.17
N GLU A 62 -10.61 -21.92 3.93
CA GLU A 62 -9.78 -21.46 5.04
C GLU A 62 -8.53 -20.76 4.51
N GLU A 63 -7.80 -21.41 3.61
CA GLU A 63 -6.60 -20.85 2.98
C GLU A 63 -6.90 -19.55 2.23
N ARG A 64 -8.05 -19.49 1.54
CA ARG A 64 -8.50 -18.27 0.85
C ARG A 64 -8.76 -17.12 1.84
N ARG A 65 -9.32 -17.41 3.01
CA ARG A 65 -9.58 -16.39 4.04
C ARG A 65 -8.29 -15.86 4.64
N ASP A 66 -7.36 -16.75 4.95
CA ASP A 66 -6.07 -16.38 5.56
C ASP A 66 -5.21 -15.59 4.57
N THR A 67 -5.12 -16.06 3.32
CA THR A 67 -4.42 -15.34 2.25
C THR A 67 -5.09 -13.99 1.97
N GLY A 68 -6.42 -13.95 1.94
CA GLY A 68 -7.16 -12.71 1.72
C GLY A 68 -6.97 -11.69 2.83
N ARG A 69 -6.86 -12.16 4.08
CA ARG A 69 -6.51 -11.32 5.23
C ARG A 69 -5.11 -10.75 5.08
N ALA A 70 -4.11 -11.60 4.81
CA ALA A 70 -2.73 -11.15 4.63
C ALA A 70 -2.61 -10.08 3.54
N ILE A 71 -3.25 -10.26 2.39
CA ILE A 71 -3.26 -9.28 1.30
C ILE A 71 -3.89 -7.94 1.73
N ASN A 72 -5.00 -8.00 2.48
CA ASN A 72 -5.66 -6.79 2.97
C ASN A 72 -4.85 -6.07 4.04
N ASP A 73 -4.20 -6.80 4.95
CA ASP A 73 -3.34 -6.22 5.97
C ASP A 73 -2.14 -5.49 5.33
N ILE A 74 -1.54 -6.09 4.30
CA ILE A 74 -0.47 -5.48 3.51
C ILE A 74 -0.97 -4.21 2.81
N ALA A 75 -2.11 -4.29 2.13
CA ALA A 75 -2.70 -3.15 1.45
C ALA A 75 -3.00 -2.00 2.41
N SER A 76 -3.60 -2.30 3.57
CA SER A 76 -3.90 -1.31 4.61
C SER A 76 -2.63 -0.60 5.08
N ARG A 77 -1.58 -1.38 5.38
CA ARG A 77 -0.31 -0.81 5.85
C ARG A 77 0.34 0.12 4.83
N LEU A 78 0.29 -0.23 3.55
CA LEU A 78 0.79 0.65 2.48
C LEU A 78 -0.06 1.92 2.36
N THR A 79 -1.40 1.80 2.42
CA THR A 79 -2.30 2.95 2.41
C THR A 79 -2.04 3.88 3.59
N ASP A 80 -1.78 3.35 4.79
CA ASP A 80 -1.48 4.15 5.98
C ASP A 80 -0.16 4.93 5.80
N LEU A 81 0.89 4.28 5.28
CA LEU A 81 2.17 4.93 4.99
C LEU A 81 2.04 6.03 3.93
N LEU A 82 1.30 5.75 2.85
CA LEU A 82 1.03 6.72 1.80
C LEU A 82 0.22 7.91 2.33
N THR A 83 -0.78 7.65 3.16
CA THR A 83 -1.61 8.71 3.78
C THR A 83 -0.78 9.58 4.71
N LEU A 84 0.08 8.97 5.53
CA LEU A 84 1.00 9.69 6.40
C LEU A 84 1.93 10.59 5.59
N ARG A 85 2.59 10.04 4.57
CA ARG A 85 3.49 10.83 3.71
C ARG A 85 2.77 11.93 2.95
N ARG A 86 1.56 11.66 2.46
CA ARG A 86 0.71 12.65 1.80
C ARG A 86 0.41 13.81 2.74
N SER A 87 0.08 13.49 3.99
CA SER A 87 -0.12 14.50 5.03
C SER A 87 1.16 15.27 5.32
N GLU A 88 2.32 14.61 5.42
CA GLU A 88 3.60 15.29 5.63
C GLU A 88 3.95 16.24 4.49
N LEU A 89 3.78 15.82 3.23
CA LEU A 89 4.04 16.66 2.06
C LEU A 89 3.03 17.80 1.96
N ALA A 90 1.75 17.53 2.21
CA ALA A 90 0.72 18.56 2.26
C ALA A 90 0.99 19.55 3.39
N THR A 91 1.37 19.09 4.58
CA THR A 91 1.77 19.93 5.72
C THR A 91 3.12 20.59 5.51
N ALA A 92 4.03 20.08 4.69
CA ALA A 92 5.28 20.76 4.34
C ALA A 92 5.02 21.94 3.39
N ASP A 93 4.17 21.72 2.39
CA ASP A 93 3.70 22.76 1.46
C ASP A 93 2.83 23.79 2.20
N GLU A 94 1.95 23.30 3.07
CA GLU A 94 1.20 24.12 3.99
C GLU A 94 2.10 24.77 5.01
N SER A 95 3.12 24.18 5.64
CA SER A 95 4.00 24.86 6.63
C SER A 95 5.00 25.82 6.02
N ALA A 96 5.32 25.69 4.74
CA ALA A 96 5.85 26.81 3.96
C ALA A 96 4.82 27.95 3.88
N SER A 97 3.52 27.65 3.85
CA SER A 97 2.40 28.59 3.97
C SER A 97 1.87 28.83 5.41
N LEU A 98 2.27 28.05 6.43
CA LEU A 98 1.67 27.88 7.77
C LEU A 98 2.73 28.10 8.88
N ALA A 99 4.01 28.27 8.53
CA ALA A 99 4.82 29.32 9.14
C ALA A 99 4.13 30.71 8.99
N ALA A 100 3.09 30.79 8.15
CA ALA A 100 2.06 31.82 8.18
C ALA A 100 0.71 31.44 8.85
N ASP A 101 0.47 30.24 9.41
CA ASP A 101 -0.79 29.76 10.03
C ASP A 101 -0.76 28.29 10.56
N ARG A 102 -0.14 28.02 11.70
CA ARG A 102 -0.18 26.72 12.44
C ARG A 102 -1.55 26.00 12.35
N VAL A 103 -1.59 24.67 12.11
CA VAL A 103 -2.48 23.68 12.79
C VAL A 103 -2.33 22.29 12.13
N ASP A 104 -1.91 21.30 12.93
CA ASP A 104 -1.80 19.87 12.61
C ASP A 104 -3.14 19.17 12.93
N VAL A 105 -3.75 18.55 11.92
CA VAL A 105 -5.00 17.79 12.00
C VAL A 105 -4.81 16.42 11.36
N THR A 106 -4.23 15.47 12.10
CA THR A 106 -4.08 14.07 11.66
C THR A 106 -4.73 13.08 12.62
N LEU A 107 -6.06 13.11 12.78
CA LEU A 107 -6.80 11.93 13.28
C LEU A 107 -8.32 12.03 13.02
N PRO A 108 -8.90 11.27 12.08
CA PRO A 108 -10.33 11.03 12.07
C PRO A 108 -10.64 9.66 12.69
N GLY A 109 -11.30 9.70 13.84
CA GLY A 109 -11.94 8.54 14.43
C GLY A 109 -13.07 8.00 13.55
N ARG A 110 -13.48 6.76 13.82
CA ARG A 110 -14.72 6.23 13.26
C ARG A 110 -15.45 5.38 14.31
N ARG A 111 -16.70 5.77 14.57
CA ARG A 111 -17.76 4.92 15.12
C ARG A 111 -18.23 3.94 14.05
#